data_AF-A0A976HN14-F1
#
_entry.id   AF-A0A976HN14-F1
#
_cell.length_a   1.000
_cell.length_b   1.000
_cell.length_c   1.000
_cell.angle_alpha   90.00
_cell.angle_beta   90.00
_cell.angle_gamma   90.00
#
_symmetry.space_group_name_H-M   'P 1'
#
loop_
_entity.id
_entity.type
_entity.pdbx_description
1 polymer ?
#
loop_
_entity_poly.entity_id
_entity_poly.type
_entity_poly.pdbx_seq_one_letter_code
_entity_poly.pdbx_strand_id
1 'polypeptide(L)'
;MFGTVAVPIWLLILILGFAGISFATHFLFPSVRWFFRRRAERALMRLNSRLDRKIDLFKLAARSDMVARLAYDPRVVEAAMAHAAETGVPGEVAFEEARRYAREIVPGFSATLYFGFATRAAKGLSRFLYRVRVGKVD
;
A
#
# COMPACT_ATOMS: atom_id res chain seq x y z
N MET A 1 16.88 39.79 25.43
CA MET A 1 17.18 39.01 26.64
C MET A 1 17.39 37.57 26.24
N PHE A 2 18.63 37.16 26.02
CA PHE A 2 18.97 35.76 25.74
C PHE A 2 19.74 35.25 26.96
N GLY A 3 19.14 34.30 27.70
CA GLY A 3 19.77 33.61 28.81
C GLY A 3 20.21 32.21 28.38
N THR A 4 21.33 31.74 28.91
CA THR A 4 21.78 30.36 28.70
C THR A 4 20.88 29.41 29.50
N VAL A 5 20.11 28.58 28.80
CA VAL A 5 19.31 27.51 29.41
C VAL A 5 20.15 26.24 29.39
N ALA A 6 20.51 25.72 30.56
CA ALA A 6 21.19 24.44 30.67
C ALA A 6 20.18 23.30 30.47
N VAL A 7 20.41 22.46 29.45
CA VAL A 7 19.54 21.32 29.13
C VAL A 7 20.34 20.03 29.24
N PRO A 8 19.81 18.96 29.86
CA PRO A 8 20.48 17.67 29.90
C PRO A 8 20.71 17.09 28.50
N ILE A 9 21.90 16.53 28.25
CA ILE A 9 22.30 16.00 26.93
C ILE A 9 21.33 14.91 26.43
N TRP A 10 20.85 14.05 27.32
CA TRP A 10 19.89 13.00 26.96
C TRP A 10 18.56 13.57 26.44
N LEU A 11 18.09 14.69 27.00
CA LEU A 11 16.87 15.36 26.58
C LEU A 11 17.07 16.00 25.21
N LEU A 12 18.24 16.62 24.96
CA LEU A 12 18.60 17.16 23.65
C LEU A 12 18.61 16.07 22.57
N ILE A 13 19.16 14.88 22.86
CA ILE A 13 19.16 13.74 21.94
C ILE A 13 17.73 13.28 21.64
N LEU A 14 16.87 13.21 22.66
CA LEU A 14 15.46 12.84 22.50
C LEU A 14 14.71 13.85 21.62
N ILE A 15 14.90 15.15 21.86
CA ILE A 15 14.31 16.24 21.07
C ILE A 15 14.80 16.17 19.62
N LEU A 16 16.11 16.02 19.39
CA LEU A 16 16.68 15.90 18.06
C LEU A 16 16.20 14.63 17.34
N GLY A 17 16.07 13.52 18.07
CA GLY A 17 15.52 12.27 17.53
C GLY A 17 14.07 12.43 17.08
N PHE A 18 13.21 13.01 17.94
CA PHE A 18 11.82 13.30 17.59
C PHE A 18 11.72 14.29 16.43
N ALA A 19 12.50 15.37 16.45
CA ALA A 19 12.54 16.35 15.37
C ALA A 19 12.99 15.71 14.05
N GLY A 20 14.00 14.85 14.08
CA GLY A 20 14.49 14.12 12.91
C GLY A 20 13.44 13.16 12.34
N ILE A 21 12.77 12.37 13.20
CA ILE A 21 11.71 11.44 12.78
C ILE A 21 10.51 12.20 12.21
N SER A 22 10.07 13.28 12.87
CA SER A 22 8.97 14.12 12.39
C SER A 22 9.34 14.78 11.07
N PHE A 23 10.52 15.38 10.95
CA PHE A 23 10.99 16.00 9.71
C PHE A 23 11.05 14.98 8.56
N ALA A 24 11.57 13.78 8.83
CA ALA A 24 11.58 12.72 7.83
C ALA A 24 10.17 12.30 7.42
N THR A 25 9.27 12.11 8.38
CA THR A 25 7.91 11.64 8.12
C THR A 25 7.04 12.70 7.43
N HIS A 26 7.18 13.98 7.78
CA HIS A 26 6.37 15.05 7.23
C HIS A 26 6.93 15.65 5.93
N PHE A 27 8.26 15.72 5.78
CA PHE A 27 8.88 16.45 4.67
C PHE A 27 9.47 15.52 3.60
N LEU A 28 10.08 14.40 3.99
CA LEU A 28 10.64 13.46 3.02
C LEU A 28 9.53 12.59 2.41
N PHE A 29 8.67 11.95 3.22
CA PHE A 29 7.69 10.98 2.72
C PHE A 29 6.73 11.50 1.61
N PRO A 30 6.21 12.74 1.63
CA PRO A 30 5.35 13.22 0.54
C PRO A 30 6.10 13.30 -0.79
N SER A 31 7.34 13.78 -0.75
CA SER A 31 8.19 13.98 -1.94
C SER A 31 8.73 12.66 -2.48
N VAL A 32 9.13 11.72 -1.61
CA VAL A 32 9.72 10.45 -2.08
C VAL A 32 8.67 9.48 -2.60
N ARG A 33 7.39 9.60 -2.19
CA ARG A 33 6.29 8.75 -2.70
C ARG A 33 6.18 8.79 -4.23
N TRP A 34 6.23 9.97 -4.83
CA TRP A 34 6.21 10.11 -6.29
C TRP A 34 7.46 9.50 -6.93
N PHE A 35 8.64 9.70 -6.33
CA PHE A 35 9.89 9.12 -6.81
C PHE A 35 9.85 7.58 -6.84
N PHE A 36 9.39 6.95 -5.76
CA PHE A 36 9.21 5.50 -5.69
C PHE A 36 8.15 5.01 -6.68
N ARG A 37 7.03 5.73 -6.83
CA ARG A 37 6.01 5.42 -7.85
C ARG A 37 6.61 5.43 -9.25
N ARG A 38 7.35 6.50 -9.59
CA ARG A 38 8.00 6.66 -10.90
C ARG A 38 9.09 5.62 -11.16
N ARG A 39 9.77 5.14 -10.10
CA ARG A 39 10.75 4.06 -10.20
C ARG A 39 10.08 2.70 -10.36
N ALA A 40 8.98 2.44 -9.65
CA ALA A 40 8.18 1.23 -9.77
C ALA A 40 7.55 1.11 -11.17
N GLU A 41 6.98 2.19 -11.71
CA GLU A 41 6.47 2.25 -13.09
C GLU A 41 7.53 1.82 -14.11
N ARG A 42 8.74 2.39 -14.02
CA ARG A 42 9.86 2.05 -14.92
C ARG A 42 10.31 0.60 -14.76
N ALA A 43 10.38 0.09 -13.54
CA ALA A 43 10.72 -1.31 -13.29
C ALA A 43 9.67 -2.25 -13.89
N LEU A 44 8.38 -1.90 -13.75
CA LEU A 44 7.29 -2.69 -14.30
C LEU A 44 7.31 -2.72 -15.83
N MET A 45 7.56 -1.58 -16.48
CA MET A 45 7.65 -1.52 -17.93
C MET A 45 8.76 -2.44 -18.47
N ARG A 46 9.91 -2.48 -17.81
CA ARG A 46 11.01 -3.40 -18.17
C ARG A 46 10.68 -4.86 -17.91
N LEU A 47 9.82 -5.15 -16.94
CA LEU A 47 9.36 -6.50 -16.65
C LEU A 47 8.31 -6.94 -17.69
N ASN A 48 7.36 -6.07 -18.01
CA ASN A 48 6.32 -6.30 -19.01
C ASN A 48 6.88 -6.47 -20.43
N SER A 49 8.04 -5.89 -20.75
CA SER A 49 8.66 -6.13 -22.06
C SER A 49 9.19 -7.56 -22.23
N ARG A 50 9.26 -8.35 -21.15
CA ARG A 50 9.70 -9.75 -21.15
C ARG A 50 8.58 -10.74 -20.83
N LEU A 51 7.39 -10.26 -20.49
CA LEU A 51 6.24 -11.08 -20.12
C LEU A 51 5.25 -11.12 -21.27
N ASP A 52 4.86 -12.33 -21.69
CA ASP A 52 3.75 -12.54 -22.63
C ASP A 52 2.44 -11.97 -22.09
N ARG A 53 2.20 -12.16 -20.79
CA ARG A 53 1.04 -11.59 -20.09
C ARG A 53 1.45 -10.33 -19.34
N LYS A 54 1.16 -9.17 -19.92
CA LYS A 54 1.47 -7.87 -19.31
C LYS A 54 0.80 -7.75 -17.93
N ILE A 55 1.57 -7.31 -16.94
CA ILE A 55 1.10 -7.02 -15.60
C ILE A 55 0.65 -5.56 -15.59
N ASP A 56 -0.60 -5.32 -15.27
CA ASP A 56 -1.06 -3.96 -15.04
C ASP A 56 -0.68 -3.46 -13.64
N LEU A 57 -0.20 -2.23 -13.56
CA LEU A 57 0.10 -1.57 -12.28
C LEU A 57 -1.09 -1.59 -11.31
N PHE A 58 -2.33 -1.64 -11.82
CA PHE A 58 -3.52 -1.66 -10.98
C PHE A 58 -3.63 -2.94 -10.13
N LYS A 59 -3.11 -4.07 -10.62
CA LYS A 59 -3.09 -5.33 -9.83
C LYS A 59 -2.08 -5.27 -8.68
N LEU A 60 -1.25 -4.23 -8.66
CA LEU A 60 -0.26 -3.94 -7.65
C LEU A 60 -0.61 -2.69 -6.83
N ALA A 61 -1.74 -2.03 -7.14
CA ALA A 61 -2.22 -0.87 -6.40
C ALA A 61 -2.60 -1.28 -4.98
N ALA A 62 -2.51 -0.33 -4.04
CA ALA A 62 -2.92 -0.60 -2.68
C ALA A 62 -4.40 -1.00 -2.68
N ARG A 63 -4.76 -1.90 -1.76
CA ARG A 63 -6.16 -2.32 -1.59
C ARG A 63 -7.11 -1.14 -1.47
N SER A 64 -6.71 -0.09 -0.75
CA SER A 64 -7.45 1.17 -0.61
C SER A 64 -7.80 1.80 -1.96
N ASP A 65 -6.86 1.77 -2.91
CA ASP A 65 -7.01 2.40 -4.22
C ASP A 65 -7.97 1.59 -5.08
N MET A 66 -7.90 0.26 -4.99
CA MET A 66 -8.84 -0.64 -5.68
C MET A 66 -10.27 -0.48 -5.13
N VAL A 67 -10.43 -0.38 -3.81
CA VAL A 67 -11.73 -0.12 -3.17
C VAL A 67 -12.30 1.22 -3.63
N ALA A 68 -11.50 2.29 -3.59
CA ALA A 68 -11.95 3.61 -4.03
C ALA A 68 -12.36 3.57 -5.50
N ARG A 69 -11.52 3.01 -6.37
CA ARG A 69 -11.83 2.94 -7.80
C ARG A 69 -13.11 2.15 -8.10
N LEU A 70 -13.36 1.05 -7.40
CA LEU A 70 -14.59 0.27 -7.55
C LEU A 70 -15.81 1.05 -7.04
N ALA A 71 -15.71 1.70 -5.88
CA ALA A 71 -16.80 2.48 -5.31
C ALA A 71 -17.19 3.68 -6.18
N TYR A 72 -16.21 4.35 -6.80
CA TYR A 72 -16.42 5.52 -7.67
C TYR A 72 -16.52 5.15 -9.16
N ASP A 73 -16.66 3.87 -9.52
CA ASP A 73 -16.92 3.49 -10.90
C ASP A 73 -18.28 4.05 -11.34
N PRO A 74 -18.40 4.68 -12.53
CA PRO A 74 -19.65 5.29 -12.97
C PRO A 74 -20.85 4.34 -12.88
N ARG A 75 -20.66 3.05 -13.21
CA ARG A 75 -21.74 2.06 -13.15
C ARG A 75 -22.17 1.74 -11.73
N VAL A 76 -21.23 1.73 -10.79
CA VAL A 76 -21.51 1.47 -9.36
C VAL A 76 -22.22 2.68 -8.76
N VAL A 77 -21.80 3.89 -9.11
CA VAL A 77 -22.47 5.14 -8.69
C VAL A 77 -23.89 5.20 -9.24
N GLU A 78 -24.09 4.94 -10.53
CA GLU A 78 -25.41 4.90 -11.16
C GLU A 78 -26.33 3.87 -10.48
N ALA A 79 -25.83 2.66 -10.22
CA ALA A 79 -26.58 1.62 -9.51
C ALA A 79 -26.92 2.04 -8.07
N ALA A 80 -25.99 2.69 -7.35
CA ALA A 80 -26.24 3.18 -6.00
C ALA A 80 -27.32 4.29 -5.99
N MET A 81 -27.32 5.18 -6.99
CA MET A 81 -28.32 6.24 -7.11
C MET A 81 -29.69 5.70 -7.52
N ALA A 82 -29.74 4.72 -8.42
CA ALA A 82 -30.98 4.01 -8.75
C ALA A 82 -31.55 3.31 -7.51
N HIS A 83 -30.71 2.62 -6.73
CA HIS A 83 -31.10 2.00 -5.48
C HIS A 83 -31.65 3.03 -4.48
N ALA A 84 -30.99 4.17 -4.33
CA ALA A 84 -31.45 5.27 -3.47
C ALA A 84 -32.85 5.76 -3.85
N ALA A 85 -33.11 5.89 -5.15
CA ALA A 85 -34.42 6.30 -5.67
C ALA A 85 -35.51 5.23 -5.41
N GLU A 86 -35.17 3.95 -5.51
CA GLU A 86 -36.10 2.84 -5.28
C GLU A 86 -36.46 2.62 -3.80
N THR A 87 -35.47 2.69 -2.89
CA THR A 87 -35.69 2.49 -1.45
C THR A 87 -35.99 3.78 -0.69
N GLY A 88 -35.91 4.93 -1.34
CA GLY A 88 -36.20 6.24 -0.73
C GLY A 88 -35.14 6.68 0.29
N VAL A 89 -33.94 6.09 0.25
CA VAL A 89 -32.82 6.50 1.12
C VAL A 89 -32.03 7.65 0.50
N PRO A 90 -31.35 8.49 1.30
CA PRO A 90 -30.45 9.50 0.75
C PRO A 90 -29.34 8.88 -0.10
N GLY A 91 -28.99 9.52 -1.22
CA GLY A 91 -27.97 9.02 -2.15
C GLY A 91 -26.60 8.77 -1.49
N GLU A 92 -26.23 9.57 -0.49
CA GLU A 92 -24.99 9.34 0.26
C GLU A 92 -25.01 8.05 1.08
N VAL A 93 -26.17 7.66 1.63
CA VAL A 93 -26.32 6.42 2.40
C VAL A 93 -26.17 5.22 1.47
N ALA A 94 -26.83 5.25 0.31
CA ALA A 94 -26.70 4.20 -0.70
C ALA A 94 -25.25 4.11 -1.25
N PHE A 95 -24.58 5.26 -1.41
CA PHE A 95 -23.19 5.29 -1.83
C PHE A 95 -22.23 4.70 -0.79
N GLU A 96 -22.39 5.04 0.49
CA GLU A 96 -21.58 4.44 1.57
C GLU A 96 -21.83 2.94 1.71
N GLU A 97 -23.05 2.48 1.45
CA GLU A 97 -23.36 1.06 1.36
C GLU A 97 -22.62 0.38 0.19
N ALA A 98 -22.64 0.97 -1.01
CA ALA A 98 -21.87 0.47 -2.15
C ALA A 98 -20.36 0.43 -1.84
N ARG A 99 -19.84 1.45 -1.13
CA ARG A 99 -18.45 1.50 -0.66
C ARG A 99 -18.13 0.42 0.37
N ARG A 100 -19.08 0.06 1.24
CA ARG A 100 -18.95 -1.06 2.17
C ARG A 100 -18.85 -2.39 1.40
N TYR A 101 -19.73 -2.63 0.43
CA TYR A 101 -19.64 -3.82 -0.42
C TYR A 101 -18.34 -3.88 -1.22
N ALA A 102 -17.87 -2.74 -1.74
CA ALA A 102 -16.56 -2.67 -2.40
C ALA A 102 -15.42 -3.09 -1.45
N ARG A 103 -15.48 -2.72 -0.16
CA ARG A 103 -14.51 -3.18 0.85
C ARG A 103 -14.64 -4.66 1.16
N GLU A 104 -15.79 -5.28 1.03
CA GLU A 104 -15.95 -6.71 1.29
C GLU A 104 -15.47 -7.55 0.11
N ILE A 105 -15.78 -7.12 -1.11
CA ILE A 105 -15.45 -7.83 -2.35
C ILE A 105 -13.97 -7.70 -2.70
N VAL A 106 -13.35 -6.53 -2.48
CA VAL A 106 -11.96 -6.31 -2.87
C VAL A 106 -11.00 -7.07 -1.95
N PRO A 107 -10.24 -8.05 -2.50
CA PRO A 107 -9.35 -8.88 -1.72
C PRO A 107 -8.17 -8.06 -1.17
N GLY A 108 -7.81 -8.31 0.09
CA GLY A 108 -6.63 -7.71 0.74
C GLY A 108 -5.31 -8.42 0.45
N PHE A 109 -5.18 -9.09 -0.70
CA PHE A 109 -4.02 -9.92 -0.97
C PHE A 109 -2.79 -9.07 -1.33
N SER A 110 -1.76 -9.14 -0.48
CA SER A 110 -0.46 -8.52 -0.75
C SER A 110 0.51 -9.55 -1.36
N ALA A 111 0.60 -9.56 -2.69
CA ALA A 111 1.53 -10.46 -3.40
C ALA A 111 3.00 -10.22 -2.97
N THR A 112 3.36 -8.98 -2.65
CA THR A 112 4.72 -8.62 -2.19
C THR A 112 5.05 -9.19 -0.82
N LEU A 113 4.09 -9.21 0.10
CA LEU A 113 4.28 -9.80 1.43
C LEU A 113 4.46 -11.32 1.33
N TYR A 114 3.55 -11.99 0.61
CA TYR A 114 3.53 -13.45 0.47
C TYR A 114 4.71 -13.99 -0.35
N PHE A 115 4.88 -13.52 -1.59
CA PHE A 115 5.90 -14.08 -2.49
C PHE A 115 7.27 -13.42 -2.37
N GLY A 116 7.34 -12.24 -1.75
CA GLY A 116 8.59 -11.54 -1.54
C GLY A 116 9.19 -11.86 -0.18
N PHE A 117 8.60 -11.30 0.88
CA PHE A 117 9.14 -11.42 2.23
C PHE A 117 8.97 -12.84 2.78
N ALA A 118 7.75 -13.38 2.76
CA ALA A 118 7.48 -14.67 3.37
C ALA A 118 8.25 -15.80 2.69
N THR A 119 8.41 -15.78 1.36
CA THR A 119 9.29 -16.74 0.66
C THR A 119 10.75 -16.66 1.12
N ARG A 120 11.31 -15.46 1.31
CA ARG A 120 12.68 -15.32 1.83
C ARG A 120 12.79 -15.80 3.27
N ALA A 121 11.83 -15.43 4.12
CA ALA A 121 11.78 -15.87 5.51
C ALA A 121 11.65 -17.40 5.61
N ALA A 122 10.74 -17.99 4.84
CA ALA A 122 10.55 -19.44 4.77
C ALA A 122 11.82 -20.15 4.28
N LYS A 123 12.50 -19.60 3.25
CA LYS A 123 13.76 -20.15 2.75
C LYS A 123 14.88 -20.06 3.78
N GLY A 124 14.97 -18.95 4.52
CA GLY A 124 15.93 -18.76 5.61
C GLY A 124 15.68 -19.75 6.74
N LEU A 125 14.43 -19.81 7.22
CA LEU A 125 14.01 -20.72 8.29
C LEU A 125 14.22 -22.19 7.92
N SER A 126 13.88 -22.56 6.68
CA SER A 126 14.04 -23.93 6.19
C SER A 126 15.52 -24.34 6.12
N ARG A 127 16.43 -23.43 5.75
CA ARG A 127 17.88 -23.69 5.74
C ARG A 127 18.51 -23.71 7.12
N PHE A 128 17.94 -22.96 8.05
CA PHE A 128 18.38 -22.95 9.44
C PHE A 128 18.02 -24.26 10.14
N LEU A 129 16.80 -24.75 9.93
CA LEU A 129 16.31 -25.98 10.56
C LEU A 129 16.74 -27.26 9.83
N TYR A 130 16.90 -27.21 8.50
CA TYR A 130 17.14 -28.39 7.68
C TYR A 130 18.22 -28.16 6.61
N ARG A 131 18.90 -29.25 6.24
CA ARG A 131 19.78 -29.27 5.07
C ARG A 131 18.95 -29.45 3.80
N VAL A 132 18.47 -28.35 3.25
CA VAL A 132 17.67 -28.34 2.02
C VAL A 132 18.54 -28.56 0.78
N ARG A 133 18.33 -29.66 0.05
CA ARG A 133 18.89 -29.89 -1.30
C ARG A 133 17.76 -29.70 -2.31
N VAL A 134 17.90 -28.71 -3.19
CA VAL A 134 16.95 -28.49 -4.29
C VAL A 134 17.56 -29.12 -5.54
N GLY A 135 17.02 -30.26 -5.97
CA GLY A 135 17.36 -30.85 -7.27
C GLY A 135 16.73 -30.03 -8.39
N LYS A 136 17.45 -29.86 -9.51
CA LYS A 136 16.82 -29.40 -10.76
C LYS A 136 15.90 -30.52 -11.23
N VAL A 137 14.64 -30.18 -11.45
CA VAL A 137 13.75 -30.99 -12.28
C VAL A 137 13.89 -30.38 -13.66
N ASP A 138 14.45 -31.15 -14.59
CA ASP A 138 14.53 -30.78 -16.01
C ASP A 138 13.13 -30.80 -16.66
#